data_AF-A0A8J3L0M3-F1
#
_entry.id   AF-A0A8J3L0M3-F1
#
_cell.length_a   1.000
_cell.length_b   1.000
_cell.length_c   1.000
_cell.angle_alpha   90.00
_cell.angle_beta   90.00
_cell.angle_gamma   90.00
#
_symmetry.space_group_name_H-M   'P 1'
#
loop_
_entity.id
_entity.type
_entity.pdbx_description
1 polymer ?
#
loop_
_entity_poly.entity_id
_entity_poly.type
_entity_poly.pdbx_seq_one_letter_code
_entity_poly.pdbx_strand_id
1 'polypeptide(L)'
;MVDWESPFSWDLDAAMTAVTQLAETGHTQVPVYDIGLSARIGERPFQLAGAPLFIAEGIFAAEMVGACMRAGVLADALALHRPRTVTFARRLVRDLAENRKPPMVLVRRGLRLWREDAQVLGRQCELGCRPTTAAALHRRARLLVTAASRKPV
;
A
#
# COMPACT_ATOMS: atom_id res chain seq x y z
N MET A 1 -11.08 9.20 19.56
CA MET A 1 -10.10 8.17 19.13
C MET A 1 -9.70 8.51 17.71
N VAL A 2 -8.41 8.60 17.40
CA VAL A 2 -7.95 8.92 16.03
C VAL A 2 -8.29 7.75 15.11
N ASP A 3 -8.89 8.05 13.96
CA ASP A 3 -9.18 7.07 12.93
C ASP A 3 -8.07 7.04 11.88
N TRP A 4 -7.11 6.15 12.10
CA TRP A 4 -6.01 5.89 11.17
C TRP A 4 -6.43 5.15 9.89
N GLU A 5 -7.71 4.77 9.76
CA GLU A 5 -8.27 4.20 8.52
C GLU A 5 -8.91 5.31 7.64
N SER A 6 -8.91 6.57 8.10
CA SER A 6 -9.39 7.72 7.32
C SER A 6 -8.31 8.22 6.33
N PRO A 7 -8.64 8.47 5.04
CA PRO A 7 -7.71 9.08 4.08
C PRO A 7 -7.16 10.45 4.54
N PHE A 8 -7.89 11.18 5.37
CA PHE A 8 -7.44 12.45 5.95
C PHE A 8 -6.35 12.31 7.02
N SER A 9 -6.06 11.07 7.46
CA SER A 9 -4.96 10.79 8.39
C SER A 9 -3.61 10.60 7.69
N TRP A 10 -3.58 10.75 6.36
CA TRP A 10 -2.41 10.53 5.52
C TRP A 10 -2.09 11.77 4.67
N ASP A 11 -0.80 11.99 4.44
CA ASP A 11 -0.26 13.12 3.69
C ASP A 11 0.04 12.69 2.25
N LEU A 12 -0.90 12.98 1.34
CA LEU A 12 -0.79 12.68 -0.08
C LEU A 12 0.37 13.44 -0.73
N ASP A 13 0.59 14.70 -0.36
CA ASP A 13 1.60 15.55 -1.00
C ASP A 13 3.02 15.10 -0.63
N ALA A 14 3.25 14.74 0.63
CA ALA A 14 4.50 14.13 1.06
C ALA A 14 4.74 12.78 0.37
N ALA A 15 3.69 11.95 0.24
CA ALA A 15 3.81 10.67 -0.45
C ALA A 15 4.13 10.84 -1.96
N MET A 16 3.46 11.77 -2.64
CA MET A 16 3.73 12.08 -4.04
C MET A 16 5.13 12.64 -4.24
N THR A 17 5.61 13.49 -3.33
CA THR A 17 7.01 13.99 -3.36
C THR A 17 8.01 12.84 -3.30
N ALA A 18 7.81 11.87 -2.40
CA ALA A 18 8.69 10.70 -2.31
C ALA A 18 8.62 9.82 -3.55
N VAL A 19 7.41 9.58 -4.09
CA VAL A 19 7.19 8.77 -5.30
C VAL A 19 7.85 9.39 -6.54
N THR A 20 7.69 10.70 -6.76
CA THR A 20 8.28 11.37 -7.92
C THR A 20 9.79 11.46 -7.81
N GLN A 21 10.33 11.83 -6.64
CA GLN A 21 11.77 11.80 -6.41
C GLN A 21 12.38 10.43 -6.67
N LEU A 22 11.74 9.37 -6.15
CA LEU A 22 12.23 8.02 -6.36
C LEU A 22 12.19 7.60 -7.83
N ALA A 23 11.16 8.02 -8.59
CA ALA A 23 11.06 7.75 -10.02
C ALA A 23 12.10 8.53 -10.85
N GLU A 24 12.44 9.75 -10.46
CA GLU A 24 13.37 10.63 -11.19
C GLU A 24 14.84 10.37 -10.86
N THR A 25 15.15 10.16 -9.58
CA THR A 25 16.53 10.15 -9.06
C THR A 25 16.96 8.78 -8.51
N GLY A 26 16.02 7.85 -8.36
CA GLY A 26 16.28 6.54 -7.76
C GLY A 26 16.50 6.57 -6.24
N HIS A 27 16.31 7.70 -5.58
CA HIS A 27 16.42 7.81 -4.12
C HIS A 27 15.46 8.84 -3.52
N THR A 28 15.08 8.63 -2.26
CA THR A 28 14.25 9.57 -1.50
C THR A 28 14.39 9.34 0.01
N GLN A 29 13.76 10.19 0.82
CA GLN A 29 13.61 10.03 2.25
C GLN A 29 12.22 9.49 2.57
N VAL A 30 12.13 8.40 3.33
CA VAL A 30 10.84 7.82 3.74
C VAL A 30 10.64 7.96 5.25
N PRO A 31 9.42 8.26 5.70
CA PRO A 31 9.14 8.40 7.12
C PRO A 31 9.33 7.07 7.87
N VAL A 32 9.82 7.18 9.11
CA VAL A 32 9.85 6.07 10.07
C VAL A 32 8.76 6.32 11.11
N TYR A 33 7.85 5.35 11.25
CA TYR A 33 6.74 5.41 12.20
C TYR A 33 6.95 4.43 13.34
N ASP A 34 6.63 4.86 14.55
CA ASP A 34 6.51 4.00 15.72
C ASP A 34 5.04 3.72 16.00
N ILE A 35 4.68 2.43 16.00
CA ILE A 35 3.29 1.99 16.20
C ILE A 35 2.84 2.21 17.65
N GLY A 36 3.74 2.06 18.63
CA GLY A 36 3.43 2.22 20.05
C GLY A 36 3.22 3.68 20.43
N LEU A 37 4.05 4.57 19.90
CA LEU A 37 3.92 6.02 20.06
C LEU A 37 2.83 6.62 19.16
N SER A 38 2.34 5.86 18.18
CA SER A 38 1.39 6.34 17.18
C SER A 38 1.86 7.62 16.49
N ALA A 39 3.17 7.70 16.22
CA ALA A 39 3.82 8.93 15.78
C ALA A 39 4.90 8.66 14.72
N ARG A 40 5.16 9.69 13.91
CA ARG A 40 6.37 9.75 13.08
C ARG A 40 7.56 10.06 13.98
N ILE A 41 8.59 9.24 13.93
CA ILE A 41 9.79 9.37 14.78
C ILE A 41 11.04 9.77 13.99
N GLY A 42 10.94 9.91 12.68
CA GLY A 42 12.03 10.39 11.84
C GLY A 42 11.84 10.07 10.36
N GLU A 43 12.97 10.02 9.67
CA GLU A 43 13.10 9.65 8.27
C GLU A 43 14.31 8.72 8.09
N ARG A 44 14.28 7.92 7.02
CA ARG A 44 15.43 7.13 6.59
C ARG A 44 15.60 7.22 5.07
N PRO A 45 16.84 7.12 4.56
CA PRO A 45 17.05 7.05 3.12
C PRO A 45 16.48 5.75 2.55
N PHE A 46 15.95 5.84 1.35
CA PHE A 46 15.52 4.71 0.52
C PHE A 46 16.08 4.88 -0.89
N GLN A 47 16.62 3.81 -1.46
CA GLN A 47 17.25 3.81 -2.78
C GLN A 47 16.78 2.59 -3.58
N LEU A 48 16.61 2.76 -4.89
CA LEU A 48 16.22 1.67 -5.79
C LEU A 48 17.33 0.65 -6.01
N ALA A 49 18.58 0.99 -5.73
CA ALA A 49 19.75 0.13 -5.94
C ALA A 49 19.80 -0.48 -7.35
N GLY A 50 19.49 0.33 -8.38
CA GLY A 50 19.48 -0.10 -9.79
C GLY A 50 18.21 -0.84 -10.23
N ALA A 51 17.23 -1.05 -9.33
CA ALA A 51 15.93 -1.59 -9.74
C ALA A 51 15.22 -0.59 -10.68
N PRO A 52 14.66 -1.05 -11.81
CA PRO A 52 14.01 -0.16 -12.78
C PRO A 52 12.60 0.28 -12.34
N LEU A 53 12.06 -0.33 -11.27
CA LEU A 53 10.72 -0.09 -10.74
C LEU A 53 10.73 -0.28 -9.22
N PHE A 54 9.78 0.36 -8.53
CA PHE A 54 9.47 0.12 -7.13
C PHE A 54 7.97 -0.12 -6.93
N ILE A 55 7.61 -0.59 -5.73
CA ILE A 55 6.23 -0.79 -5.32
C ILE A 55 5.96 0.11 -4.11
N ALA A 56 5.04 1.05 -4.27
CA ALA A 56 4.44 1.77 -3.16
C ALA A 56 3.17 1.01 -2.74
N GLU A 57 3.14 0.48 -1.51
CA GLU A 57 1.99 -0.21 -0.95
C GLU A 57 1.40 0.51 0.26
N GLY A 58 0.12 0.29 0.52
CA GLY A 58 -0.58 0.86 1.66
C GLY A 58 -2.09 0.85 1.47
N ILE A 59 -2.82 1.08 2.55
CA ILE A 59 -4.30 1.13 2.52
C ILE A 59 -4.83 2.34 1.71
N PHE A 60 -4.02 3.39 1.56
CA PHE A 60 -4.32 4.59 0.77
C PHE A 60 -3.60 4.63 -0.57
N ALA A 61 -2.93 3.55 -0.99
CA ALA A 61 -2.16 3.55 -2.24
C ALA A 61 -2.99 3.94 -3.48
N ALA A 62 -4.28 3.56 -3.51
CA ALA A 62 -5.18 3.93 -4.60
C ALA A 62 -5.43 5.45 -4.70
N GLU A 63 -5.34 6.19 -3.61
CA GLU A 63 -5.52 7.65 -3.62
C GLU A 63 -4.41 8.36 -4.43
N MET A 64 -3.22 7.73 -4.56
CA MET A 64 -2.14 8.26 -5.40
C MET A 64 -2.32 8.01 -6.90
N VAL A 65 -3.19 7.07 -7.31
CA VAL A 65 -3.23 6.57 -8.70
C VAL A 65 -3.41 7.70 -9.70
N GLY A 66 -4.41 8.56 -9.49
CA GLY A 66 -4.66 9.70 -10.39
C GLY A 66 -3.49 10.69 -10.45
N ALA A 67 -2.82 10.93 -9.33
CA ALA A 67 -1.66 11.83 -9.27
C ALA A 67 -0.43 11.21 -9.96
N CYS A 68 -0.15 9.93 -9.71
CA CYS A 68 0.93 9.19 -10.38
C CYS A 68 0.71 9.11 -11.90
N MET A 69 -0.54 8.94 -12.36
CA MET A 69 -0.86 8.99 -13.79
C MET A 69 -0.55 10.36 -14.39
N ARG A 70 -1.00 11.44 -13.76
CA ARG A 70 -0.75 12.82 -14.24
C ARG A 70 0.73 13.17 -14.26
N ALA A 71 1.49 12.69 -13.28
CA ALA A 71 2.95 12.88 -13.23
C ALA A 71 3.72 11.96 -14.18
N GLY A 72 3.07 10.99 -14.85
CA GLY A 72 3.73 10.07 -15.78
C GLY A 72 4.63 9.01 -15.11
N VAL A 73 4.50 8.81 -13.79
CA VAL A 73 5.34 7.88 -13.00
C VAL A 73 4.65 6.54 -12.69
N LEU A 74 3.38 6.37 -13.08
CA LEU A 74 2.63 5.15 -12.81
C LEU A 74 2.95 4.03 -13.82
N ALA A 75 3.56 2.94 -13.34
CA ALA A 75 3.70 1.70 -14.13
C ALA A 75 2.45 0.82 -14.10
N ASP A 76 1.82 0.66 -12.93
CA ASP A 76 0.56 -0.08 -12.75
C ASP A 76 -0.09 0.23 -11.40
N ALA A 77 -1.41 0.00 -11.30
CA ALA A 77 -2.19 0.16 -10.08
C ALA A 77 -3.00 -1.12 -9.79
N LEU A 78 -2.74 -1.78 -8.65
CA LEU A 78 -3.26 -3.11 -8.35
C LEU A 78 -3.85 -3.16 -6.94
N ALA A 79 -5.07 -3.69 -6.82
CA ALA A 79 -5.71 -3.98 -5.55
C ALA A 79 -5.64 -5.49 -5.26
N LEU A 80 -4.96 -5.88 -4.19
CA LEU A 80 -4.77 -7.29 -3.87
C LEU A 80 -6.05 -7.90 -3.28
N HIS A 81 -6.69 -8.75 -4.08
CA HIS A 81 -7.89 -9.46 -3.69
C HIS A 81 -7.56 -10.85 -3.13
N ARG A 82 -8.06 -11.14 -1.93
CA ARG A 82 -7.97 -12.44 -1.26
C ARG A 82 -9.32 -12.77 -0.65
N PRO A 83 -9.66 -14.05 -0.44
CA PRO A 83 -10.87 -14.41 0.29
C PRO A 83 -10.91 -13.74 1.67
N ARG A 84 -11.95 -12.96 1.93
CA ARG A 84 -12.12 -12.17 3.17
C ARG A 84 -11.96 -12.98 4.46
N THR A 85 -12.38 -14.25 4.47
CA THR A 85 -12.22 -15.16 5.63
C THR A 85 -10.75 -15.45 5.92
N VAL A 86 -9.94 -15.63 4.87
CA VAL A 86 -8.49 -15.84 5.00
C VAL A 86 -7.81 -14.56 5.49
N THR A 87 -8.19 -13.40 4.97
CA THR A 87 -7.68 -12.10 5.43
C THR A 87 -8.01 -11.86 6.91
N PHE A 88 -9.26 -12.13 7.32
CA PHE A 88 -9.70 -12.03 8.71
C PHE A 88 -8.89 -12.96 9.63
N ALA A 89 -8.77 -14.25 9.28
CA ALA A 89 -8.06 -15.22 10.11
C ALA A 89 -6.59 -14.85 10.28
N ARG A 90 -5.89 -14.48 9.18
CA ARG A 90 -4.48 -14.04 9.25
C ARG A 90 -4.31 -12.79 10.10
N ARG A 91 -5.21 -11.80 9.96
CA ARG A 91 -5.18 -10.58 10.77
C ARG A 91 -5.39 -10.89 12.25
N LEU A 92 -6.37 -11.72 12.57
CA LEU A 92 -6.67 -12.10 13.96
C LEU A 92 -5.50 -12.84 14.60
N VAL A 93 -4.92 -13.83 13.92
CA VAL A 93 -3.76 -14.59 14.44
C VAL A 93 -2.58 -13.68 14.70
N ARG A 94 -2.21 -12.82 13.73
CA ARG A 94 -1.13 -11.85 13.89
C ARG A 94 -1.38 -10.90 15.06
N ASP A 95 -2.56 -10.28 15.09
CA ASP A 95 -2.86 -9.24 16.08
C ASP A 95 -2.95 -9.81 17.51
N LEU A 96 -3.35 -11.09 17.66
CA LEU A 96 -3.31 -11.81 18.94
C LEU A 96 -1.88 -12.17 19.34
N ALA A 97 -1.07 -12.71 18.42
CA ALA A 97 0.32 -13.07 18.69
C ALA A 97 1.15 -11.84 19.11
N GLU A 98 0.85 -10.68 18.56
CA GLU A 98 1.50 -9.40 18.87
C GLU A 98 0.82 -8.63 20.02
N ASN A 99 -0.18 -9.21 20.70
CA ASN A 99 -0.94 -8.58 21.79
C ASN A 99 -1.40 -7.13 21.50
N ARG A 100 -1.76 -6.84 20.24
CA ARG A 100 -2.01 -5.45 19.81
C ARG A 100 -3.20 -4.80 20.53
N LYS A 101 -4.24 -5.58 20.84
CA LYS A 101 -5.49 -5.15 21.51
C LYS A 101 -6.14 -6.34 22.24
N PRO A 102 -7.08 -6.09 23.18
CA PRO A 102 -7.85 -7.15 23.81
C PRO A 102 -8.57 -8.05 22.78
N PRO A 103 -8.65 -9.39 22.98
CA PRO A 103 -9.17 -10.33 21.99
C PRO A 103 -10.57 -9.98 21.46
N MET A 104 -11.49 -9.56 22.33
CA MET A 104 -12.84 -9.17 21.92
C MET A 104 -12.87 -7.95 21.01
N VAL A 105 -11.93 -7.01 21.17
CA VAL A 105 -11.80 -5.84 20.30
C VAL A 105 -11.32 -6.28 18.91
N LEU A 106 -10.37 -7.22 18.85
CA LEU A 106 -9.85 -7.75 17.58
C LEU A 106 -10.93 -8.51 16.81
N VAL A 107 -11.72 -9.35 17.47
CA VAL A 107 -12.83 -10.09 16.84
C VAL A 107 -13.89 -9.13 16.30
N ARG A 108 -14.36 -8.16 17.11
CA ARG A 108 -15.36 -7.17 16.68
C ARG A 108 -14.87 -6.36 15.48
N ARG A 109 -13.65 -5.84 15.54
CA ARG A 109 -13.04 -5.09 14.43
C ARG A 109 -12.89 -5.96 13.19
N GLY A 110 -12.41 -7.20 13.34
CA GLY A 110 -12.23 -8.10 12.22
C GLY A 110 -13.56 -8.48 11.54
N LEU A 111 -14.64 -8.67 12.31
CA LEU A 111 -15.97 -8.91 11.75
C LEU A 111 -16.50 -7.69 10.97
N ARG A 112 -16.24 -6.48 11.46
CA ARG A 112 -16.57 -5.24 10.72
C ARG A 112 -15.85 -5.21 9.36
N LEU A 113 -14.54 -5.38 9.37
CA LEU A 113 -13.72 -5.38 8.16
C LEU A 113 -14.09 -6.51 7.18
N TRP A 114 -14.47 -7.67 7.70
CA TRP A 114 -14.94 -8.79 6.88
C TRP A 114 -16.24 -8.45 6.12
N ARG A 115 -17.11 -7.64 6.72
CA ARG A 115 -18.35 -7.16 6.08
C ARG A 115 -18.05 -6.05 5.06
N GLU A 116 -17.11 -5.17 5.38
CA GLU A 116 -16.71 -4.02 4.55
C GLU A 116 -15.78 -4.39 3.38
N ASP A 117 -15.21 -5.60 3.36
CA ASP A 117 -14.19 -6.05 2.38
C ASP A 117 -14.54 -5.73 0.93
N ALA A 118 -15.77 -6.00 0.51
CA ALA A 118 -16.23 -5.74 -0.85
C ALA A 118 -16.32 -4.23 -1.17
N GLN A 119 -16.73 -3.41 -0.19
CA GLN A 119 -16.79 -1.95 -0.34
C GLN A 119 -15.39 -1.35 -0.42
N VAL A 120 -14.47 -1.83 0.43
CA VAL A 120 -13.07 -1.41 0.39
C VAL A 120 -12.47 -1.74 -0.98
N LEU A 121 -12.62 -2.97 -1.46
CA LEU A 121 -12.12 -3.34 -2.79
C LEU A 121 -12.75 -2.49 -3.91
N GLY A 122 -14.08 -2.29 -3.85
CA GLY A 122 -14.80 -1.43 -4.79
C GLY A 122 -14.24 -0.03 -4.87
N ARG A 123 -14.00 0.61 -3.71
CA ARG A 123 -13.40 1.95 -3.62
C ARG A 123 -11.99 1.99 -4.22
N GLN A 124 -11.15 0.99 -3.94
CA GLN A 124 -9.82 0.92 -4.54
C GLN A 124 -9.91 0.82 -6.07
N CYS A 125 -10.89 0.09 -6.59
CA CYS A 125 -11.14 -0.02 -8.02
C CYS A 125 -11.65 1.28 -8.64
N GLU A 126 -12.57 1.99 -7.98
CA GLU A 126 -13.06 3.31 -8.41
C GLU A 126 -11.93 4.34 -8.51
N LEU A 127 -10.95 4.25 -7.62
CA LEU A 127 -9.74 5.09 -7.63
C LEU A 127 -8.72 4.69 -8.72
N GLY A 128 -8.97 3.61 -9.46
CA GLY A 128 -8.19 3.19 -10.62
C GLY A 128 -7.31 1.95 -10.42
N CYS A 129 -7.37 1.28 -9.26
CA CYS A 129 -6.69 0.00 -9.09
C CYS A 129 -7.44 -1.14 -9.81
N ARG A 130 -6.70 -2.13 -10.31
CA ARG A 130 -7.31 -3.37 -10.83
C ARG A 130 -7.23 -4.49 -9.79
N PRO A 131 -8.33 -5.22 -9.52
CA PRO A 131 -8.29 -6.32 -8.57
C PRO A 131 -7.39 -7.44 -9.12
N THR A 132 -6.54 -8.00 -8.26
CA THR A 132 -5.56 -9.03 -8.65
C THR A 132 -5.32 -10.03 -7.54
N THR A 133 -4.90 -11.25 -7.90
CA THR A 133 -4.41 -12.24 -6.93
C THR A 133 -2.91 -12.07 -6.72
N ALA A 134 -2.36 -12.64 -5.64
CA ALA A 134 -0.93 -12.58 -5.37
C ALA A 134 -0.10 -13.20 -6.53
N ALA A 135 -0.57 -14.32 -7.10
CA ALA A 135 0.09 -14.97 -8.23
C ALA A 135 0.07 -14.09 -9.50
N ALA A 136 -1.07 -13.44 -9.79
CA ALA A 136 -1.18 -12.54 -10.93
C ALA A 136 -0.36 -11.26 -10.75
N LEU A 137 -0.27 -10.73 -9.52
CA LEU A 137 0.60 -9.61 -9.18
C LEU A 137 2.07 -9.94 -9.44
N HIS A 138 2.58 -11.08 -8.96
CA HIS A 138 3.96 -11.50 -9.22
C HIS A 138 4.24 -11.64 -10.73
N ARG A 139 3.31 -12.23 -11.48
CA ARG A 139 3.44 -12.33 -12.95
C ARG A 139 3.50 -10.94 -13.59
N ARG A 140 2.63 -10.03 -13.18
CA ARG A 140 2.58 -8.66 -13.71
C ARG A 140 3.85 -7.88 -13.40
N ALA A 141 4.35 -7.96 -12.16
CA ALA A 141 5.60 -7.34 -11.75
C ALA A 141 6.79 -7.82 -12.62
N ARG A 142 6.91 -9.14 -12.86
CA ARG A 142 7.96 -9.69 -13.73
C ARG A 142 7.89 -9.15 -15.17
N LEU A 143 6.68 -9.05 -15.72
CA LEU A 143 6.47 -8.49 -17.06
C LEU A 143 6.87 -7.02 -17.12
N LEU A 144 6.50 -6.22 -16.12
CA LEU A 144 6.83 -4.80 -16.04
C LEU A 144 8.35 -4.59 -15.90
N VAL A 145 9.02 -5.37 -15.04
CA VAL A 145 10.48 -5.31 -14.90
C VAL A 145 11.16 -5.65 -16.23
N THR A 146 10.71 -6.71 -16.90
CA THR A 146 11.28 -7.11 -18.20
C THR A 146 11.09 -6.03 -19.27
N ALA A 147 9.92 -5.38 -19.30
CA ALA A 147 9.65 -4.29 -20.23
C ALA A 147 10.49 -3.05 -19.93
N ALA A 148 10.64 -2.69 -18.65
CA ALA A 148 11.43 -1.55 -18.21
C ALA A 148 12.93 -1.75 -18.52
N SER A 149 13.45 -2.96 -18.31
CA SER A 149 14.85 -3.29 -18.64
C SER A 149 15.15 -3.37 -20.14
N ARG A 150 14.13 -3.45 -21.00
CA ARG A 150 14.29 -3.49 -22.46
C ARG A 150 14.29 -2.11 -23.12
N LYS A 151 13.85 -1.06 -22.43
CA LYS A 151 13.83 0.29 -22.99
C LYS A 151 15.29 0.73 -23.21
N PRO A 152 15.79 0.83 -24.45
CA PRO A 152 17.13 1.35 -24.68
C PRO A 152 17.10 2.87 -24.44
N VAL A 153 18.23 3.39 -23.96
CA VAL A 153 18.55 4.83 -24.01
C VAL A 153 18.45 5.31 -25.46
#